data_AF-A0A7K3BCB0-F1
#
_entry.id   AF-A0A7K3BCB0-F1
#
_cell.length_a   1.000
_cell.length_b   1.000
_cell.length_c   1.000
_cell.angle_alpha   90.00
_cell.angle_beta   90.00
_cell.angle_gamma   90.00
#
_symmetry.space_group_name_H-M   'P 1'
#
loop_
_entity.id
_entity.type
_entity.pdbx_description
1 polymer ?
#
loop_
_entity_poly.entity_id
_entity_poly.type
_entity_poly.pdbx_seq_one_letter_code
_entity_poly.pdbx_strand_id
1 'polypeptide(L)'
;MGNALVHEASGFINFRHYTFEDPREHGFRWVDSKHLRLIGEASGDVQLLAALIRHEQFRDDYAGGGVLADGPRHGPYWLRLVTPAVYETVSLEKGAGILRKWVGPREKVPADLEADLQREVFDRVAAADHIFYLGELGDKALHDWGRVHEEFHEFVLIDRSAGRITLLVAADD
;
A
#
# COMPACT_ATOMS: atom_id res chain seq x y z
N MET A 1 -8.44 -25.24 -1.59
CA MET A 1 -7.01 -24.90 -1.39
C MET A 1 -7.00 -23.73 -0.43
N GLY A 2 -6.44 -23.91 0.78
CA GLY A 2 -6.51 -22.89 1.84
C GLY A 2 -5.80 -21.61 1.43
N ASN A 3 -6.35 -20.46 1.84
CA ASN A 3 -5.70 -19.17 1.65
C ASN A 3 -4.34 -19.19 2.35
N ALA A 4 -3.26 -18.95 1.60
CA ALA A 4 -1.90 -18.87 2.14
C ALA A 4 -1.69 -17.62 3.01
N LEU A 5 -2.68 -16.74 3.09
CA LEU A 5 -2.65 -15.47 3.79
C LEU A 5 -3.88 -15.33 4.68
N VAL A 6 -3.67 -14.84 5.91
CA VAL A 6 -4.73 -14.49 6.85
C VAL A 6 -4.56 -13.03 7.23
N HIS A 7 -5.57 -12.20 7.00
CA HIS A 7 -5.57 -10.81 7.48
C HIS A 7 -5.51 -10.76 9.01
N GLU A 8 -4.58 -9.97 9.55
CA GLU A 8 -4.40 -9.80 11.00
C GLU A 8 -4.90 -8.45 11.48
N ALA A 9 -4.56 -7.39 10.74
CA ALA A 9 -4.82 -6.02 11.14
C ALA A 9 -4.73 -5.08 9.94
N SER A 10 -5.32 -3.89 10.08
CA SER A 10 -5.09 -2.76 9.18
C SER A 10 -4.71 -1.53 9.99
N GLY A 11 -3.92 -0.65 9.38
CA GLY A 11 -3.59 0.68 9.90
C GLY A 11 -3.96 1.74 8.88
N PHE A 12 -4.51 2.86 9.34
CA PHE A 12 -4.87 3.99 8.49
C PHE A 12 -4.37 5.30 9.11
N ILE A 13 -3.62 6.07 8.34
CA ILE A 13 -3.14 7.40 8.71
C ILE A 13 -3.79 8.38 7.75
N ASN A 14 -4.57 9.34 8.26
CA ASN A 14 -5.05 10.45 7.46
C ASN A 14 -4.38 11.73 7.94
N PHE A 15 -3.66 12.41 7.06
CA PHE A 15 -2.87 13.59 7.42
C PHE A 15 -3.78 14.69 8.00
N ARG A 16 -5.06 14.74 7.60
CA ARG A 16 -6.03 15.70 8.13
C ARG A 16 -6.27 15.60 9.64
N HIS A 17 -5.89 14.49 10.27
CA HIS A 17 -6.03 14.28 11.71
C HIS A 17 -4.90 14.90 12.54
N TYR A 18 -3.88 15.45 11.88
CA TYR A 18 -2.71 16.06 12.51
C TYR A 18 -2.75 17.57 12.36
N THR A 19 -2.09 18.27 13.28
CA THR A 19 -2.10 19.73 13.31
C THR A 19 -0.90 20.28 12.54
N PHE A 20 -1.15 20.74 11.32
CA PHE A 20 -0.19 21.49 10.51
C PHE A 20 -0.20 22.99 10.85
N GLU A 21 0.89 23.70 10.54
CA GLU A 21 0.93 25.17 10.68
C GLU A 21 -0.07 25.85 9.74
N ASP A 22 -0.12 25.42 8.47
CA ASP A 22 -1.20 25.74 7.54
C ASP A 22 -2.16 24.54 7.44
N PRO A 23 -3.45 24.71 7.76
CA PRO A 23 -4.46 23.65 7.65
C PRO A 23 -4.59 23.01 6.27
N ARG A 24 -4.00 23.56 5.21
CA ARG A 24 -4.00 22.97 3.86
C ARG A 24 -2.81 22.05 3.58
N GLU A 25 -1.78 22.07 4.44
CA GLU A 25 -0.53 21.31 4.21
C GLU A 25 -0.67 19.80 4.39
N HIS A 26 -1.79 19.32 4.96
CA HIS A 26 -2.08 17.89 4.93
C HIS A 26 -2.23 17.35 3.49
N GLY A 27 -2.60 18.20 2.52
CA GLY A 27 -2.65 17.86 1.10
C GLY A 27 -3.56 16.68 0.76
N PHE A 28 -4.60 16.47 1.57
CA PHE A 28 -5.50 15.30 1.51
C PHE A 28 -4.82 13.93 1.52
N ARG A 29 -3.56 13.87 1.96
CA ARG A 29 -2.77 12.65 1.97
C ARG A 29 -3.21 11.67 3.04
N TRP A 30 -3.12 10.40 2.69
CA TRP A 30 -3.39 9.30 3.59
C TRP A 30 -2.54 8.07 3.27
N VAL A 31 -2.42 7.18 4.26
CA VAL A 31 -1.81 5.87 4.13
C VAL A 31 -2.80 4.82 4.62
N ASP A 32 -3.04 3.79 3.83
CA ASP A 32 -3.69 2.55 4.25
C ASP A 32 -2.68 1.42 4.25
N SER A 33 -2.75 0.56 5.27
CA SER A 33 -1.89 -0.61 5.39
C SER A 33 -2.70 -1.81 5.83
N LYS A 34 -2.49 -2.94 5.18
CA LYS A 34 -3.14 -4.22 5.48
C LYS A 34 -2.06 -5.25 5.76
N HIS A 35 -2.08 -5.82 6.96
CA HIS A 35 -1.11 -6.80 7.41
C HIS A 35 -1.73 -8.20 7.35
N LEU A 36 -1.08 -9.10 6.62
CA LEU A 36 -1.51 -10.48 6.49
C LEU A 36 -0.38 -11.42 6.92
N ARG A 37 -0.74 -12.46 7.66
CA ARG A 37 0.17 -13.51 8.09
C ARG A 37 0.29 -14.58 7.03
N LEU A 38 1.52 -15.03 6.81
CA LEU A 38 1.86 -16.15 5.94
C LEU A 38 1.48 -17.48 6.63
N ILE A 39 0.75 -18.35 5.91
CA ILE A 39 0.35 -19.68 6.39
C ILE A 39 1.04 -20.76 5.55
N GLY A 40 1.77 -21.67 6.19
CA GLY A 40 2.42 -22.81 5.55
C GLY A 40 3.88 -22.57 5.19
N GLU A 41 4.44 -23.45 4.36
CA GLU A 41 5.85 -23.39 3.95
C GLU A 41 6.18 -22.16 3.08
N ALA A 42 7.47 -21.85 3.00
CA ALA A 42 8.01 -20.72 2.25
C ALA A 42 7.59 -20.75 0.77
N SER A 43 6.51 -20.03 0.47
CA SER A 43 6.09 -19.75 -0.90
C SER A 43 7.03 -18.70 -1.51
N GLY A 44 7.37 -18.82 -2.79
CA GLY A 44 8.14 -17.80 -3.51
C GLY A 44 7.35 -16.48 -3.62
N ASP A 45 8.06 -15.37 -3.85
CA ASP A 45 7.45 -14.02 -3.81
C ASP A 45 6.32 -13.86 -4.83
N VAL A 46 6.48 -14.42 -6.03
CA VAL A 46 5.44 -14.39 -7.08
C VAL A 46 4.17 -15.12 -6.63
N GLN A 47 4.31 -16.25 -5.91
CA GLN A 47 3.17 -16.96 -5.36
C GLN A 47 2.50 -16.18 -4.22
N LEU A 48 3.28 -15.46 -3.41
CA LEU A 48 2.76 -14.58 -2.35
C LEU A 48 2.02 -13.38 -2.93
N LEU A 49 2.56 -12.71 -3.96
CA LEU A 49 1.85 -11.65 -4.70
C LEU A 49 0.55 -12.18 -5.30
N ALA A 50 0.59 -13.35 -5.95
CA ALA A 50 -0.62 -13.95 -6.51
C ALA A 50 -1.65 -14.32 -5.44
N ALA A 51 -1.21 -14.75 -4.25
CA ALA A 51 -2.09 -15.02 -3.11
C ALA A 51 -2.71 -13.73 -2.56
N LEU A 52 -1.92 -12.66 -2.43
CA LEU A 52 -2.40 -11.34 -1.99
C LEU A 52 -3.42 -10.78 -2.98
N ILE A 53 -3.12 -10.79 -4.27
CA ILE A 53 -4.02 -10.31 -5.33
C ILE A 53 -5.34 -11.10 -5.33
N ARG A 54 -5.34 -12.38 -4.93
CA ARG A 54 -6.58 -13.17 -4.79
C ARG A 54 -7.33 -12.93 -3.48
N HIS A 55 -6.68 -12.36 -2.47
CA HIS A 55 -7.26 -12.15 -1.15
C HIS A 55 -8.33 -11.04 -1.19
N GLU A 56 -9.39 -11.19 -0.39
CA GLU A 56 -10.50 -10.20 -0.34
C GLU A 56 -10.02 -8.81 0.05
N GLN A 57 -9.02 -8.71 0.93
CA GLN A 57 -8.45 -7.43 1.38
C GLN A 57 -7.79 -6.62 0.25
N PHE A 58 -7.48 -7.26 -0.88
CA PHE A 58 -6.99 -6.65 -2.12
C PHE A 58 -8.15 -6.21 -3.04
N ARG A 59 -9.35 -6.00 -2.51
CA ARG A 59 -10.55 -5.59 -3.27
C ARG A 59 -11.02 -4.20 -2.84
N ASP A 60 -10.07 -3.35 -2.50
CA ASP A 60 -10.32 -1.98 -2.11
C ASP A 60 -10.03 -1.09 -3.30
N ASP A 61 -11.02 -0.36 -3.79
CA ASP A 61 -10.83 0.60 -4.87
C ASP A 61 -10.30 1.94 -4.37
N TYR A 62 -10.19 2.12 -3.05
CA TYR A 62 -9.75 3.33 -2.37
C TYR A 62 -10.56 4.59 -2.76
N ALA A 63 -11.73 4.43 -3.38
CA ALA A 63 -12.65 5.51 -3.73
C ALA A 63 -13.70 5.77 -2.61
N GLY A 64 -13.39 5.38 -1.37
CA GLY A 64 -14.21 5.60 -0.18
C GLY A 64 -15.18 4.46 0.17
N GLY A 65 -15.28 3.41 -0.64
CA GLY A 65 -16.16 2.26 -0.39
C GLY A 65 -15.57 1.18 0.53
N GLY A 66 -14.23 1.14 0.65
CA GLY A 66 -13.50 0.08 1.34
C GLY A 66 -13.53 -1.25 0.59
N VAL A 67 -13.23 -2.34 1.30
CA VAL A 67 -13.14 -3.68 0.72
C VAL A 67 -14.50 -4.20 0.25
N LEU A 68 -14.60 -4.51 -1.04
CA LEU A 68 -15.73 -5.23 -1.64
C LEU A 68 -15.27 -6.61 -2.13
N ALA A 69 -15.54 -7.67 -1.36
CA ALA A 69 -14.97 -9.00 -1.62
C ALA A 69 -15.12 -9.53 -3.07
N ASP A 70 -16.27 -9.30 -3.70
CA ASP A 70 -16.55 -9.71 -5.09
C ASP A 70 -16.34 -8.56 -6.11
N GLY A 71 -15.69 -7.48 -5.67
CA GLY A 71 -15.45 -6.27 -6.46
C GLY A 71 -14.47 -6.49 -7.62
N PRO A 72 -14.72 -5.90 -8.80
CA PRO A 72 -13.83 -6.05 -9.96
C PRO A 72 -12.67 -5.04 -9.97
N ARG A 73 -12.47 -4.27 -8.90
CA ARG A 73 -11.59 -3.10 -8.81
C ARG A 73 -10.58 -3.26 -7.68
N HIS A 74 -9.43 -2.62 -7.85
CA HIS A 74 -8.41 -2.47 -6.83
C HIS A 74 -7.56 -1.22 -7.12
N GLY A 75 -7.42 -0.32 -6.15
CA GLY A 75 -6.79 0.97 -6.39
C GLY A 75 -7.44 1.67 -7.59
N PRO A 76 -6.66 2.29 -8.48
CA PRO A 76 -7.20 2.93 -9.67
C PRO A 76 -7.57 1.94 -10.81
N TYR A 77 -7.28 0.65 -10.66
CA TYR A 77 -7.24 -0.30 -11.77
C TYR A 77 -8.36 -1.36 -11.73
N TRP A 78 -8.74 -1.85 -12.92
CA TRP A 78 -9.49 -3.10 -13.02
C TRP A 78 -8.65 -4.25 -12.46
N LEU A 79 -9.14 -4.92 -11.43
CA LEU A 79 -8.45 -5.99 -10.72
C LEU A 79 -7.89 -7.07 -11.67
N ARG A 80 -8.65 -7.43 -12.71
CA ARG A 80 -8.25 -8.47 -13.69
C ARG A 80 -6.93 -8.15 -14.43
N LEU A 81 -6.49 -6.90 -14.40
CA LEU A 81 -5.25 -6.43 -15.02
C LEU A 81 -4.09 -6.31 -14.02
N VAL A 82 -4.39 -6.38 -12.72
CA VAL A 82 -3.37 -6.39 -11.67
C VAL A 82 -2.90 -7.84 -11.48
N THR A 83 -1.67 -8.11 -11.89
CA THR A 83 -1.03 -9.43 -11.83
C THR A 83 0.33 -9.31 -11.14
N PRO A 84 0.94 -10.40 -10.65
CA PRO A 84 2.27 -10.32 -10.07
C PRO A 84 3.33 -9.70 -11.00
N ALA A 85 3.14 -9.78 -12.33
CA ALA A 85 4.08 -9.28 -13.32
C ALA A 85 4.11 -7.74 -13.47
N VAL A 86 3.09 -7.03 -12.95
CA VAL A 86 3.08 -5.55 -12.97
C VAL A 86 3.75 -4.93 -11.75
N TYR A 87 4.23 -5.77 -10.82
CA TYR A 87 5.03 -5.33 -9.68
C TYR A 87 6.51 -5.35 -10.03
N GLU A 88 7.18 -4.24 -9.76
CA GLU A 88 8.62 -4.14 -9.84
C GLU A 88 9.25 -4.38 -8.48
N THR A 89 10.33 -5.16 -8.42
CA THR A 89 11.16 -5.22 -7.22
C THR A 89 11.94 -3.92 -7.10
N VAL A 90 11.89 -3.28 -5.92
CA VAL A 90 12.61 -2.04 -5.64
C VAL A 90 13.53 -2.20 -4.43
N SER A 91 14.61 -1.42 -4.39
CA SER A 91 15.47 -1.38 -3.21
C SER A 91 14.81 -0.61 -2.06
N LEU A 92 15.27 -0.85 -0.83
CA LEU A 92 14.90 -0.06 0.35
C LEU A 92 15.05 1.44 0.10
N GLU A 93 16.19 1.86 -0.47
CA GLU A 93 16.45 3.27 -0.77
C GLU A 93 15.44 3.85 -1.76
N LYS A 94 15.14 3.13 -2.86
CA LYS A 94 14.16 3.58 -3.87
C LYS A 94 12.76 3.65 -3.27
N GLY A 95 12.33 2.62 -2.54
CA GLY A 95 11.00 2.57 -1.91
C GLY A 95 10.80 3.68 -0.87
N ALA A 96 11.76 3.84 0.05
CA ALA A 96 11.73 4.92 1.03
C ALA A 96 11.82 6.30 0.37
N GLY A 97 12.58 6.44 -0.72
CA GLY A 97 12.68 7.67 -1.49
C GLY A 97 11.36 8.10 -2.13
N ILE A 98 10.60 7.17 -2.72
CA ILE A 98 9.26 7.43 -3.26
C ILE A 98 8.33 7.94 -2.15
N LEU A 99 8.25 7.21 -1.03
CA LEU A 99 7.39 7.57 0.09
C LEU A 99 7.77 8.91 0.71
N ARG A 100 9.06 9.20 0.91
CA ARG A 100 9.51 10.51 1.42
C ARG A 100 9.18 11.66 0.48
N LYS A 101 9.31 11.43 -0.84
CA LYS A 101 8.96 12.46 -1.83
C LYS A 101 7.47 12.79 -1.73
N TRP A 102 6.61 11.78 -1.63
CA TRP A 102 5.16 11.93 -1.46
C TRP A 102 4.77 12.58 -0.11
N VAL A 103 5.42 12.20 0.99
CA VAL A 103 5.26 12.87 2.32
C VAL A 103 5.67 14.35 2.28
N GLY A 104 6.52 14.74 1.33
CA GLY A 104 6.98 16.12 1.19
C GLY A 104 8.05 16.51 2.21
N PRO A 105 8.36 17.81 2.32
CA PRO A 105 9.46 18.29 3.14
C PRO A 105 9.24 18.01 4.64
N ARG A 106 10.24 17.40 5.29
CA ARG A 106 10.14 16.92 6.68
C ARG A 106 9.85 18.05 7.68
N GLU A 107 10.38 19.25 7.43
CA GLU A 107 10.16 20.44 8.25
C GLU A 107 8.70 20.90 8.31
N LYS A 108 7.86 20.41 7.38
CA LYS A 108 6.43 20.70 7.32
C LYS A 108 5.55 19.58 7.90
N VAL A 109 6.15 18.47 8.31
CA VAL A 109 5.43 17.30 8.83
C VAL A 109 5.35 17.42 10.36
N PRO A 110 4.15 17.44 10.96
CA PRO A 110 3.98 17.41 12.41
C PRO A 110 4.71 16.22 13.05
N ALA A 111 5.30 16.43 14.22
CA ALA A 111 6.18 15.42 14.85
C ALA A 111 5.44 14.12 15.23
N ASP A 112 4.16 14.21 15.57
CA ASP A 112 3.28 13.07 15.81
C ASP A 112 2.97 12.31 14.52
N LEU A 113 2.68 13.01 13.42
CA LEU A 113 2.52 12.40 12.10
C LEU A 113 3.81 11.71 11.64
N GLU A 114 4.96 12.35 11.81
CA GLU A 114 6.28 11.76 11.49
C GLU A 114 6.53 10.48 12.30
N ALA A 115 6.18 10.45 13.59
CA ALA A 115 6.33 9.26 14.42
C ALA A 115 5.41 8.12 13.98
N ASP A 116 4.16 8.43 13.62
CA ASP A 116 3.21 7.44 13.12
C ASP A 116 3.62 6.92 11.73
N LEU A 117 4.11 7.78 10.83
CA LEU A 117 4.68 7.38 9.54
C LEU A 117 5.93 6.52 9.73
N GLN A 118 6.81 6.86 10.67
CA GLN A 118 7.98 6.05 10.97
C GLN A 118 7.57 4.63 11.36
N ARG A 119 6.63 4.49 12.29
CA ARG A 119 6.15 3.18 12.77
C ARG A 119 5.37 2.42 11.70
N GLU A 120 4.36 3.05 11.09
CA GLU A 120 3.42 2.39 10.16
C GLU A 120 3.97 2.17 8.77
N VAL A 121 4.94 2.99 8.34
CA VAL A 121 5.46 2.96 6.97
C VAL A 121 6.94 2.60 6.96
N PHE A 122 7.80 3.47 7.48
CA PHE A 122 9.23 3.38 7.20
C PHE A 122 9.91 2.20 7.91
N ASP A 123 9.52 1.88 9.14
CA ASP A 123 10.04 0.70 9.87
C ASP A 123 9.68 -0.59 9.15
N ARG A 124 8.48 -0.67 8.56
CA ARG A 124 8.03 -1.85 7.81
C ARG A 124 8.74 -1.99 6.48
N VAL A 125 8.97 -0.89 5.78
CA VAL A 125 9.78 -0.89 4.55
C VAL A 125 11.21 -1.31 4.88
N ALA A 126 11.77 -0.87 6.01
CA ALA A 126 13.11 -1.23 6.44
C ALA A 126 13.25 -2.70 6.90
N ALA A 127 12.19 -3.29 7.45
CA ALA A 127 12.16 -4.69 7.89
C ALA A 127 11.91 -5.70 6.76
N ALA A 128 11.40 -5.25 5.61
CA ALA A 128 11.03 -6.13 4.52
C ALA A 128 12.25 -6.79 3.85
N ASP A 129 12.20 -8.10 3.65
CA ASP A 129 13.17 -8.86 2.85
C ASP A 129 13.04 -8.50 1.36
N HIS A 130 11.80 -8.32 0.91
CA HIS A 130 11.47 -7.98 -0.48
C HIS A 130 10.43 -6.87 -0.53
N ILE A 131 10.70 -5.87 -1.36
CA ILE A 131 9.83 -4.71 -1.56
C ILE A 131 9.40 -4.71 -3.02
N PHE A 132 8.10 -4.76 -3.25
CA PHE A 132 7.48 -4.66 -4.56
C PHE A 132 6.73 -3.35 -4.66
N TYR A 133 6.84 -2.67 -5.79
CA TYR A 133 6.11 -1.45 -6.11
C TYR A 133 5.22 -1.69 -7.32
N LEU A 134 3.96 -1.29 -7.25
CA LEU A 134 3.04 -1.37 -8.38
C LEU A 134 3.43 -0.31 -9.41
N GLY A 135 3.87 -0.74 -10.60
CA GLY A 135 4.16 0.18 -11.71
C GLY A 135 2.89 0.83 -12.26
N GLU A 136 3.04 1.82 -13.14
CA GLU A 136 1.89 2.36 -13.88
C GLU A 136 1.41 1.38 -14.95
N LEU A 137 0.14 0.98 -14.90
CA LEU A 137 -0.45 0.02 -15.85
C LEU A 137 -1.01 0.71 -17.13
N GLY A 138 -0.94 2.04 -17.18
CA GLY A 138 -1.44 2.87 -18.28
C GLY A 138 -2.96 3.05 -18.30
N ASP A 139 -3.43 3.98 -19.13
CA ASP A 139 -4.83 4.45 -19.14
C ASP A 139 -5.89 3.36 -19.37
N LYS A 140 -5.56 2.32 -20.13
CA LYS A 140 -6.51 1.23 -20.43
C LYS A 140 -6.77 0.34 -19.23
N ALA A 141 -5.92 0.41 -18.21
CA ALA A 141 -6.10 -0.35 -16.98
C ALA A 141 -7.01 0.35 -15.97
N LEU A 142 -7.20 1.67 -16.11
CA LEU A 142 -8.02 2.47 -15.21
C LEU A 142 -9.48 2.07 -15.28
N HIS A 143 -10.13 1.99 -14.12
CA HIS A 143 -11.58 1.88 -14.04
C HIS A 143 -12.25 3.26 -13.99
N ASP A 144 -13.57 3.28 -13.86
CA ASP A 144 -14.41 4.48 -13.85
C ASP A 144 -14.03 5.50 -12.77
N TRP A 145 -13.55 5.04 -11.61
CA TRP A 145 -13.01 5.90 -10.53
C TRP A 145 -11.48 6.01 -10.51
N GLY A 146 -10.78 5.57 -11.56
CA GLY A 146 -9.33 5.37 -11.52
C GLY A 146 -8.48 6.65 -11.51
N ARG A 147 -9.13 7.82 -11.45
CA ARG A 147 -8.49 9.14 -11.43
C ARG A 147 -8.95 9.98 -10.24
N VAL A 148 -9.45 9.34 -9.18
CA VAL A 148 -9.92 10.05 -7.98
C VAL A 148 -8.74 10.61 -7.17
N HIS A 149 -7.59 9.94 -7.21
CA HIS A 149 -6.34 10.35 -6.55
C HIS A 149 -5.42 11.06 -7.55
N GLU A 150 -4.65 12.07 -7.11
CA GLU A 150 -3.61 12.70 -7.93
C GLU A 150 -2.36 11.81 -7.96
N GLU A 151 -1.91 11.32 -6.80
CA GLU A 151 -0.87 10.31 -6.64
C GLU A 151 -1.42 9.03 -5.98
N PHE A 152 -0.98 7.88 -6.48
CA PHE A 152 -1.31 6.57 -5.90
C PHE A 152 -0.06 5.68 -5.91
N HIS A 153 0.45 5.37 -4.72
CA HIS A 153 1.63 4.55 -4.53
C HIS A 153 1.27 3.29 -3.77
N GLU A 154 1.46 2.14 -4.41
CA GLU A 154 1.24 0.85 -3.77
C GLU A 154 2.53 0.06 -3.64
N PHE A 155 2.74 -0.46 -2.44
CA PHE A 155 3.83 -1.35 -2.10
C PHE A 155 3.31 -2.66 -1.54
N VAL A 156 4.00 -3.74 -1.88
CA VAL A 156 3.87 -5.03 -1.19
C VAL A 156 5.20 -5.35 -0.51
N LEU A 157 5.16 -5.43 0.81
CA LEU A 157 6.32 -5.67 1.66
C LEU A 157 6.26 -7.10 2.17
N ILE A 158 7.27 -7.91 1.89
CA ILE A 158 7.36 -9.28 2.39
C ILE A 158 8.44 -9.33 3.47
N ASP A 159 8.04 -9.64 4.70
CA ASP A 159 8.90 -9.90 5.85
C ASP A 159 8.71 -11.36 6.27
N ARG A 160 9.59 -12.22 5.76
CA ARG A 160 9.59 -13.66 6.02
C ARG A 160 10.03 -13.96 7.44
N SER A 161 10.86 -13.11 8.03
CA SER A 161 11.34 -13.27 9.41
C SER A 161 10.19 -13.12 10.42
N ALA A 162 9.28 -12.17 10.17
CA ALA A 162 8.05 -11.98 10.95
C ALA A 162 6.87 -12.82 10.42
N GLY A 163 7.04 -13.55 9.31
CA GLY A 163 5.98 -14.33 8.68
C GLY A 163 4.81 -13.47 8.20
N ARG A 164 5.08 -12.27 7.67
CA ARG A 164 4.08 -11.27 7.31
C ARG A 164 4.27 -10.74 5.88
N ILE A 165 3.15 -10.42 5.25
CA ILE A 165 3.06 -9.57 4.06
C ILE A 165 2.25 -8.33 4.42
N THR A 166 2.72 -7.15 4.00
CA THR A 166 1.99 -5.89 4.16
C THR A 166 1.69 -5.33 2.78
N LEU A 167 0.40 -5.10 2.50
CA LEU A 167 -0.04 -4.21 1.44
C LEU A 167 -0.07 -2.80 2.01
N LEU A 168 0.65 -1.88 1.39
CA LEU A 168 0.77 -0.49 1.81
C LEU A 168 0.37 0.40 0.64
N VAL A 169 -0.62 1.27 0.85
CA VAL A 169 -1.05 2.28 -0.12
C VAL A 169 -0.86 3.66 0.48
N ALA A 170 -0.22 4.55 -0.26
CA ALA A 170 -0.09 5.97 0.05
C ALA A 170 -0.64 6.78 -1.12
N ALA A 171 -1.61 7.66 -0.85
CA ALA A 171 -2.33 8.41 -1.88
C ALA A 171 -2.90 9.72 -1.33
N ASP A 172 -3.45 10.54 -2.22
CA ASP A 172 -4.12 11.81 -1.91
C ASP A 172 -5.50 11.89 -2.60
N ASP A 173 -6.35 12.81 -2.13
CA ASP A 173 -7.73 13.02 -2.63
C ASP A 173 -7.95 14.48 -3.10
#